data_AF-F0INR8-F1
#
_entry.id   AF-F0INR8-F1
#
_cell.length_a   1.000
_cell.length_b   1.000
_cell.length_c   1.000
_cell.angle_alpha   90.00
_cell.angle_beta   90.00
_cell.angle_gamma   90.00
#
_symmetry.space_group_name_H-M   'P 1'
#
loop_
_entity.id
_entity.type
_entity.pdbx_description
1 polymer ?
#
loop_
_entity_poly.entity_id
_entity_poly.type
_entity_poly.pdbx_seq_one_letter_code
_entity_poly.pdbx_strand_id
1 'polypeptide(L)'
;MFLERKLKDQSVWINIDSDSFKKNARIYQDYEIDKETIEYALDKNERAHMDYNRENGTVVFIYNVLDLATDKEHYETIPMTFVVQQRRLITISNQDNAYVVDMMKSYTERHEPVSVYKFLFASLELISNSYYPVVERMDKRKDEINALLRQTTTKKHLFALSDLETSMVYLVAAAKQNRMLLEHIKSHGIYRRFDELETEQFEDAMIEARQLVSMTDLIAQVLSQLSGSYNNILNNNLNDNLTVLTIISVLLAVLAVITGFFGMNVPLPLSNDKNAWIYIVVISLIIWGLLTKLLKWLANKK
;
A
#
# COMPACT_ATOMS: atom_id res chain seq x y z
N MET A 1 -7.80 21.34 -19.67
CA MET A 1 -8.70 21.58 -20.85
C MET A 1 -10.11 21.93 -20.36
N PHE A 2 -10.72 23.02 -20.84
CA PHE A 2 -12.13 23.31 -20.60
C PHE A 2 -13.00 22.45 -21.53
N LEU A 3 -13.99 21.74 -20.98
CA LEU A 3 -14.90 20.89 -21.72
C LEU A 3 -16.32 21.11 -21.22
N GLU A 4 -17.26 21.31 -22.13
CA GLU A 4 -18.69 21.40 -21.83
C GLU A 4 -19.46 20.38 -22.69
N ARG A 5 -20.29 19.57 -22.05
CA ARG A 5 -21.11 18.52 -22.68
C ARG A 5 -22.54 18.62 -22.17
N LYS A 6 -23.53 18.49 -23.07
CA LYS A 6 -24.93 18.42 -22.68
C LYS A 6 -25.28 17.04 -22.14
N LEU A 7 -26.05 17.03 -21.06
CA LEU A 7 -26.67 15.89 -20.41
C LEU A 7 -28.20 15.95 -20.59
N LYS A 8 -28.95 15.10 -19.88
CA LYS A 8 -30.42 15.09 -19.92
C LYS A 8 -31.00 16.39 -19.38
N ASP A 9 -32.20 16.77 -19.83
CA ASP A 9 -33.00 17.88 -19.30
C ASP A 9 -32.28 19.24 -19.31
N GLN A 10 -31.49 19.50 -20.35
CA GLN A 10 -30.64 20.69 -20.50
C GLN A 10 -29.54 20.82 -19.42
N SER A 11 -29.27 19.75 -18.69
CA SER A 11 -28.14 19.70 -17.77
C SER A 11 -26.82 19.70 -18.53
N VAL A 12 -25.74 20.11 -17.89
CA VAL A 12 -24.41 20.14 -18.50
C VAL A 12 -23.35 19.55 -17.59
N TRP A 13 -22.37 18.89 -18.19
CA TRP A 13 -21.12 18.55 -17.54
C TRP A 13 -20.04 19.52 -18.01
N ILE A 14 -19.31 20.09 -17.05
CA ILE A 14 -18.23 21.04 -17.26
C ILE A 14 -16.97 20.48 -16.60
N ASN A 15 -15.87 20.35 -17.34
CA ASN A 15 -14.57 20.07 -16.74
C ASN A 15 -13.71 21.33 -16.69
N ILE A 16 -13.16 21.63 -15.51
CA ILE A 16 -12.23 22.72 -15.26
C ILE A 16 -10.88 22.13 -14.88
N ASP A 17 -9.85 22.62 -15.56
CA ASP A 17 -8.47 22.27 -15.25
C ASP A 17 -7.96 23.13 -14.10
N SER A 18 -7.41 22.50 -13.06
CA SER A 18 -6.96 23.16 -11.84
C SER A 18 -5.86 24.21 -12.09
N ASP A 19 -5.05 24.04 -13.14
CA ASP A 19 -4.06 25.05 -13.54
C ASP A 19 -4.71 26.34 -14.08
N SER A 20 -5.99 26.28 -14.45
CA SER A 20 -6.78 27.47 -14.82
C SER A 20 -7.03 28.37 -13.62
N PHE A 21 -7.17 27.82 -12.40
CA PHE A 21 -7.32 28.62 -11.19
C PHE A 21 -6.05 29.42 -10.86
N LYS A 22 -4.87 28.88 -11.18
CA LYS A 22 -3.59 29.62 -11.03
C LYS A 22 -3.49 30.81 -11.99
N LYS A 23 -4.08 30.69 -13.18
CA LYS A 23 -4.02 31.73 -14.23
C LYS A 23 -5.10 32.80 -14.07
N ASN A 24 -6.26 32.43 -13.55
CA ASN A 24 -7.35 33.36 -13.30
C ASN A 24 -7.99 33.08 -11.93
N ALA A 25 -7.54 33.83 -10.91
CA ALA A 25 -8.03 33.72 -9.55
C ALA A 25 -9.50 34.16 -9.36
N ARG A 26 -10.25 34.48 -10.42
CA ARG A 26 -11.70 34.76 -10.34
C ARG A 26 -12.56 33.76 -11.10
N ILE A 27 -11.97 32.77 -11.77
CA ILE A 27 -12.74 31.81 -12.58
C ILE A 27 -13.76 31.03 -11.74
N TYR A 28 -13.52 30.82 -10.44
CA TYR A 28 -14.50 30.18 -9.54
C TYR A 28 -15.75 31.04 -9.32
N GLN A 29 -15.66 32.37 -9.44
CA GLN A 29 -16.82 33.28 -9.34
C GLN A 29 -17.77 33.09 -10.54
N ASP A 30 -17.22 32.83 -11.72
CA ASP A 30 -17.99 32.61 -12.95
C ASP A 30 -18.83 31.31 -12.89
N TYR A 31 -18.36 30.33 -12.10
CA TYR A 31 -19.04 29.04 -11.89
C TYR A 31 -19.72 28.90 -10.52
N GLU A 32 -19.76 29.98 -9.72
CA GLU A 32 -20.36 30.00 -8.38
C GLU A 32 -19.81 28.89 -7.46
N ILE A 33 -18.51 28.60 -7.58
CA ILE A 33 -17.80 27.64 -6.74
C ILE A 33 -17.20 28.40 -5.55
N ASP A 34 -17.46 27.93 -4.33
CA ASP A 34 -16.89 28.53 -3.13
C ASP A 34 -15.37 28.30 -3.01
N LYS A 35 -14.72 29.13 -2.21
CA LYS A 35 -13.26 29.11 -2.05
C LYS A 35 -12.78 27.80 -1.40
N GLU A 36 -13.57 27.23 -0.51
CA GLU A 36 -13.26 26.00 0.23
C GLU A 36 -13.17 24.80 -0.72
N THR A 37 -14.11 24.68 -1.67
CA THR A 37 -14.10 23.68 -2.73
C THR A 37 -12.84 23.75 -3.60
N ILE A 38 -12.33 24.97 -3.85
CA ILE A 38 -11.08 25.16 -4.59
C ILE A 38 -9.88 24.75 -3.75
N GLU A 39 -9.87 25.04 -2.46
CA GLU A 39 -8.81 24.60 -1.54
C GLU A 39 -8.74 23.07 -1.51
N TYR A 40 -9.89 22.38 -1.43
CA TYR A 40 -9.97 20.92 -1.55
C TYR A 40 -9.46 20.39 -2.88
N ALA A 41 -9.82 21.04 -4.00
CA ALA A 41 -9.39 20.60 -5.33
C ALA A 41 -7.89 20.81 -5.59
N LEU A 42 -7.24 21.68 -4.82
CA LEU A 42 -5.81 21.97 -4.94
C LEU A 42 -4.95 21.19 -3.92
N ASP A 43 -5.56 20.67 -2.84
CA ASP A 43 -4.85 19.81 -1.88
C ASP A 43 -4.72 18.38 -2.42
N LYS A 44 -3.48 17.95 -2.63
CA LYS A 44 -3.16 16.59 -3.10
C LYS A 44 -3.44 15.51 -2.07
N ASN A 45 -3.59 15.85 -0.80
CA ASN A 45 -3.80 14.92 0.30
C ASN A 45 -5.23 14.96 0.85
N GLU A 46 -6.14 15.66 0.17
CA GLU A 46 -7.53 15.73 0.58
C GLU A 46 -8.17 14.34 0.59
N ARG A 47 -9.00 14.08 1.59
CA ARG A 47 -9.62 12.77 1.77
C ARG A 47 -10.95 12.70 1.04
N ALA A 48 -11.35 11.51 0.61
CA ALA A 48 -12.67 11.37 0.00
C ALA A 48 -13.77 11.67 1.02
N HIS A 49 -14.61 12.66 0.70
CA HIS A 49 -15.72 13.11 1.53
C HIS A 49 -16.79 13.83 0.69
N MET A 50 -17.92 14.15 1.31
CA MET A 50 -19.02 14.89 0.70
C MET A 50 -19.40 16.05 1.62
N ASP A 51 -19.55 17.22 1.02
CA ASP A 51 -20.12 18.40 1.67
C ASP A 51 -21.42 18.82 0.98
N TYR A 52 -22.42 19.18 1.79
CA TYR A 52 -23.72 19.64 1.30
C TYR A 52 -24.01 21.06 1.80
N ASN A 53 -24.00 22.01 0.88
CA ASN A 53 -24.41 23.37 1.17
C ASN A 53 -25.95 23.46 1.11
N ARG A 54 -26.56 23.66 2.29
CA ARG A 54 -28.03 23.73 2.43
C ARG A 54 -28.63 25.00 1.83
N GLU A 55 -27.86 26.08 1.73
CA GLU A 55 -28.38 27.40 1.30
C GLU A 55 -28.62 27.43 -0.22
N ASN A 56 -27.70 26.89 -1.00
CA ASN A 56 -27.78 26.88 -2.46
C ASN A 56 -28.04 25.47 -3.05
N GLY A 57 -28.02 24.42 -2.22
CA GLY A 57 -28.23 23.04 -2.64
C GLY A 57 -27.05 22.42 -3.38
N THR A 58 -25.87 23.07 -3.35
CA THR A 58 -24.64 22.54 -3.96
C THR A 58 -24.12 21.36 -3.15
N VAL A 59 -23.67 20.34 -3.87
CA VAL A 59 -23.03 19.17 -3.27
C VAL A 59 -21.63 19.05 -3.83
N VAL A 60 -20.63 18.96 -2.96
CA VAL A 60 -19.25 18.71 -3.32
C VAL A 60 -18.93 17.27 -2.96
N PHE A 61 -18.28 16.56 -3.86
CA PHE A 61 -17.74 15.23 -3.63
C PHE A 61 -16.25 15.26 -3.95
N ILE A 62 -15.45 14.74 -3.05
CA ILE A 62 -14.04 14.46 -3.30
C ILE A 62 -13.89 12.95 -3.35
N TYR A 63 -13.29 12.44 -4.41
CA TYR A 63 -13.12 11.01 -4.64
C TYR A 63 -11.68 10.71 -5.03
N ASN A 64 -11.10 9.67 -4.43
CA ASN A 64 -9.73 9.29 -4.72
C ASN A 64 -9.66 8.53 -6.05
N VAL A 65 -8.81 9.00 -6.95
CA VAL A 65 -8.49 8.36 -8.24
C VAL A 65 -7.03 7.89 -8.24
N LEU A 66 -6.69 6.97 -9.12
CA LEU A 66 -5.31 6.50 -9.24
C LEU A 66 -4.42 7.60 -9.81
N ASP A 67 -3.22 7.73 -9.25
CA ASP A 67 -2.16 8.48 -9.90
C ASP A 67 -1.45 7.55 -10.89
N LEU A 68 -1.62 7.82 -12.19
CA LEU A 68 -1.01 7.04 -13.27
C LEU A 68 0.31 7.66 -13.76
N ALA A 69 0.90 8.61 -13.02
CA ALA A 69 2.21 9.14 -13.32
C ALA A 69 3.27 8.01 -13.42
N THR A 70 4.05 8.04 -14.50
CA THR A 70 4.97 6.96 -14.87
C THR A 70 6.31 7.01 -14.16
N ASP A 71 6.57 8.04 -13.37
CA ASP A 71 7.85 8.30 -12.70
C ASP A 71 7.92 7.79 -11.25
N LYS A 72 6.83 7.24 -10.71
CA LYS A 72 6.77 6.75 -9.32
C LYS A 72 7.15 5.27 -9.22
N GLU A 73 7.95 4.94 -8.21
CA GLU A 73 8.32 3.55 -7.87
C GLU A 73 7.15 2.76 -7.24
N HIS A 74 6.14 3.47 -6.74
CA HIS A 74 4.95 2.92 -6.08
C HIS A 74 3.67 3.57 -6.59
N TYR A 75 2.54 2.87 -6.43
CA TYR A 75 1.23 3.42 -6.77
C TYR A 75 0.73 4.36 -5.68
N GLU A 76 0.25 5.53 -6.10
CA GLU A 76 -0.40 6.52 -5.23
C GLU A 76 -1.81 6.85 -5.75
N THR A 77 -2.53 7.63 -4.97
CA THR A 77 -3.85 8.14 -5.33
C THR A 77 -3.91 9.64 -5.10
N ILE A 78 -4.73 10.31 -5.89
CA ILE A 78 -4.97 11.76 -5.80
C ILE A 78 -6.47 12.02 -5.74
N PRO A 79 -6.90 13.10 -5.07
CA PRO A 79 -8.29 13.48 -5.06
C PRO A 79 -8.72 14.05 -6.41
N MET A 80 -9.98 13.82 -6.76
CA MET A 80 -10.69 14.49 -7.84
C MET A 80 -11.99 15.07 -7.28
N THR A 81 -12.27 16.33 -7.61
CA THR A 81 -13.42 17.06 -7.07
C THR A 81 -14.55 17.08 -8.09
N PHE A 82 -15.75 16.74 -7.62
CA PHE A 82 -17.00 16.80 -8.36
C PHE A 82 -17.95 17.74 -7.62
N VAL A 83 -18.53 18.70 -8.32
CA VAL A 83 -19.46 19.69 -7.77
C VAL A 83 -20.77 19.58 -8.51
N VAL A 84 -21.83 19.24 -7.78
CA VAL A 84 -23.20 19.16 -8.31
C VAL A 84 -23.95 20.42 -7.92
N GLN A 85 -24.38 21.18 -8.93
CA GLN A 85 -25.19 22.39 -8.78
C GLN A 85 -26.46 22.26 -9.63
N GLN A 86 -27.54 21.72 -9.04
CA GLN A 86 -28.84 21.51 -9.69
C GLN A 86 -28.78 20.79 -11.06
N ARG A 87 -28.52 21.53 -12.15
CA ARG A 87 -28.42 21.06 -13.54
C ARG A 87 -26.98 21.02 -14.08
N ARG A 88 -25.98 21.21 -13.23
CA ARG A 88 -24.56 21.19 -13.63
C ARG A 88 -23.80 20.16 -12.81
N LEU A 89 -23.00 19.34 -13.50
CA LEU A 89 -21.87 18.62 -12.90
C LEU A 89 -20.60 19.37 -13.30
N ILE A 90 -19.84 19.85 -12.32
CA ILE A 90 -18.53 20.45 -12.55
C ILE A 90 -17.47 19.49 -12.01
N THR A 91 -16.49 19.14 -12.83
CA THR A 91 -15.32 18.38 -12.40
C THR A 91 -14.10 19.26 -12.39
N ILE A 92 -13.30 19.19 -11.32
CA ILE A 92 -12.01 19.87 -11.25
C ILE A 92 -10.92 18.80 -11.40
N SER A 93 -10.20 18.86 -12.52
CA SER A 93 -9.15 17.91 -12.88
C SER A 93 -7.77 18.57 -12.87
N ASN A 94 -6.72 17.77 -12.88
CA ASN A 94 -5.33 18.19 -13.09
C ASN A 94 -4.68 17.26 -14.13
N GLN A 95 -3.38 17.42 -14.37
CA GLN A 95 -2.65 16.59 -15.34
C GLN A 95 -2.66 15.10 -14.93
N ASP A 96 -2.57 14.82 -13.64
CA ASP A 96 -2.39 13.48 -13.08
C ASP A 96 -3.70 12.65 -13.17
N ASN A 97 -4.88 13.29 -13.11
CA ASN A 97 -6.19 12.65 -13.23
C ASN A 97 -6.95 12.95 -14.55
N ALA A 98 -6.29 13.56 -15.54
CA ALA A 98 -6.92 13.89 -16.83
C ALA A 98 -7.53 12.67 -17.55
N TYR A 99 -6.96 11.48 -17.34
CA TYR A 99 -7.48 10.24 -17.92
C TYR A 99 -8.92 9.93 -17.48
N VAL A 100 -9.32 10.35 -16.27
CA VAL A 100 -10.68 10.17 -15.76
C VAL A 100 -11.67 11.01 -16.57
N VAL A 101 -11.28 12.23 -16.94
CA VAL A 101 -12.07 13.11 -17.80
C VAL A 101 -12.29 12.45 -19.17
N ASP A 102 -11.28 11.81 -19.74
CA ASP A 102 -11.41 11.07 -21.00
C ASP A 102 -12.33 9.84 -20.88
N MET A 103 -12.29 9.13 -19.75
CA MET A 103 -13.22 8.03 -19.45
C MET A 103 -14.67 8.54 -19.34
N MET A 104 -14.89 9.62 -18.60
CA MET A 104 -16.19 10.29 -18.47
C MET A 104 -16.72 10.77 -19.82
N LYS A 105 -15.86 11.37 -20.65
CA LYS A 105 -16.19 11.79 -22.01
C LYS A 105 -16.61 10.61 -22.87
N SER A 106 -15.83 9.53 -22.86
CA SER A 106 -16.15 8.30 -23.58
C SER A 106 -17.50 7.71 -23.16
N TYR A 107 -17.85 7.80 -21.87
CA TYR A 107 -19.15 7.39 -21.37
C TYR A 107 -20.28 8.21 -22.02
N THR A 108 -20.17 9.55 -22.03
CA THR A 108 -21.18 10.43 -22.65
C THR A 108 -21.35 10.23 -24.15
N GLU A 109 -20.34 9.69 -24.84
CA GLU A 109 -20.40 9.41 -26.28
C GLU A 109 -21.05 8.06 -26.60
N ARG A 110 -21.02 7.11 -25.64
CA ARG A 110 -21.54 5.74 -25.82
C ARG A 110 -22.94 5.53 -25.25
N HIS A 111 -23.43 6.46 -24.44
CA HIS A 111 -24.72 6.35 -23.75
C HIS A 111 -25.63 7.52 -24.12
N GLU A 112 -26.94 7.29 -24.01
CA GLU A 112 -27.91 8.38 -24.10
C GLU A 112 -27.70 9.40 -22.98
N PRO A 113 -28.07 10.69 -23.19
CA PRO A 113 -27.96 11.70 -22.14
C PRO A 113 -28.68 11.28 -20.86
N VAL A 114 -27.95 11.24 -19.75
CA VAL A 114 -28.42 10.86 -18.41
C VAL A 114 -28.55 12.07 -17.49
N SER A 115 -29.18 11.90 -16.33
CA SER A 115 -29.23 12.96 -15.29
C SER A 115 -27.85 13.23 -14.70
N VAL A 116 -27.72 14.34 -13.96
CA VAL A 116 -26.47 14.74 -13.30
C VAL A 116 -25.99 13.69 -12.30
N TYR A 117 -26.87 13.18 -11.43
CA TYR A 117 -26.48 12.18 -10.43
C TYR A 117 -26.17 10.82 -11.04
N LYS A 118 -26.95 10.38 -12.04
CA LYS A 118 -26.64 9.14 -12.76
C LYS A 118 -25.26 9.23 -13.42
N PHE A 119 -24.94 10.37 -14.06
CA PHE A 119 -23.63 10.57 -14.64
C PHE A 119 -22.51 10.62 -13.60
N LEU A 120 -22.74 11.29 -12.46
CA LEU A 120 -21.80 11.29 -11.34
C LEU A 120 -21.51 9.87 -10.87
N PHE A 121 -22.52 9.07 -10.56
CA PHE A 121 -22.35 7.72 -10.03
C PHE A 121 -21.74 6.76 -11.04
N ALA A 122 -22.11 6.86 -12.32
CA ALA A 122 -21.42 6.14 -13.39
C ALA A 122 -19.93 6.53 -13.47
N SER A 123 -19.60 7.80 -13.23
CA SER A 123 -18.21 8.26 -13.19
C SER A 123 -17.43 7.70 -11.99
N LEU A 124 -18.06 7.63 -10.81
CA LEU A 124 -17.48 7.01 -9.62
C LEU A 124 -17.27 5.50 -9.82
N GLU A 125 -18.21 4.83 -10.47
CA GLU A 125 -18.08 3.41 -10.87
C GLU A 125 -16.91 3.21 -11.83
N LEU A 126 -16.81 4.02 -12.89
CA LEU A 126 -15.70 4.00 -13.85
C LEU A 126 -14.35 4.20 -13.15
N ILE A 127 -14.28 5.12 -12.18
CA ILE A 127 -13.09 5.32 -11.36
C ILE A 127 -12.77 4.04 -10.57
N SER A 128 -13.73 3.47 -9.84
CA SER A 128 -13.53 2.24 -9.06
C SER A 128 -13.01 1.10 -9.94
N ASN A 129 -13.60 0.93 -11.14
CA ASN A 129 -13.17 -0.07 -12.12
C ASN A 129 -11.75 0.17 -12.65
N SER A 130 -11.28 1.42 -12.70
CA SER A 130 -9.90 1.73 -13.11
C SER A 130 -8.84 1.19 -12.14
N TYR A 131 -9.22 0.88 -10.89
CA TYR A 131 -8.32 0.25 -9.93
C TYR A 131 -8.06 -1.23 -10.22
N TYR A 132 -8.99 -1.96 -10.84
CA TYR A 132 -8.87 -3.42 -11.00
C TYR A 132 -7.61 -3.86 -11.73
N PRO A 133 -7.23 -3.28 -12.89
CA PRO A 133 -5.98 -3.66 -13.55
C PRO A 133 -4.73 -3.39 -12.71
N VAL A 134 -4.75 -2.36 -11.85
CA VAL A 134 -3.65 -2.05 -10.94
C VAL A 134 -3.58 -3.10 -9.84
N VAL A 135 -4.72 -3.39 -9.20
CA VAL A 135 -4.82 -4.37 -8.11
C VAL A 135 -4.42 -5.77 -8.59
N GLU A 136 -4.83 -6.18 -9.80
CA GLU A 136 -4.39 -7.44 -10.41
C GLU A 136 -2.88 -7.50 -10.67
N ARG A 137 -2.27 -6.37 -11.10
CA ARG A 137 -0.80 -6.30 -11.23
C ARG A 137 -0.11 -6.44 -9.88
N MET A 138 -0.67 -5.85 -8.83
CA MET A 138 -0.15 -5.98 -7.46
C MET A 138 -0.25 -7.41 -6.94
N ASP A 139 -1.36 -8.10 -7.21
CA ASP A 139 -1.54 -9.50 -6.83
C ASP A 139 -0.53 -10.43 -7.53
N LYS A 140 -0.32 -10.24 -8.84
CA LYS A 140 0.70 -10.97 -9.59
C LYS A 140 2.11 -10.68 -9.06
N ARG A 141 2.42 -9.41 -8.80
CA ARG A 141 3.73 -8.99 -8.29
C ARG A 141 4.01 -9.55 -6.90
N LYS A 142 2.98 -9.64 -6.04
CA LYS A 142 3.06 -10.33 -4.74
C LYS A 142 3.47 -11.78 -4.93
N ASP A 143 2.87 -12.50 -5.87
CA ASP A 143 3.22 -13.91 -6.11
C ASP A 143 4.64 -14.09 -6.65
N GLU A 144 5.08 -13.21 -7.55
CA GLU A 144 6.46 -13.18 -8.03
C GLU A 144 7.46 -12.96 -6.87
N ILE A 145 7.22 -11.95 -6.04
CA ILE A 145 8.09 -11.62 -4.90
C ILE A 145 8.12 -12.77 -3.89
N ASN A 146 6.96 -13.38 -3.60
CA ASN A 146 6.89 -14.54 -2.73
C ASN A 146 7.71 -15.72 -3.28
N ALA A 147 7.63 -16.00 -4.58
CA ALA A 147 8.43 -17.06 -5.20
C ALA A 147 9.94 -16.77 -5.11
N LEU A 148 10.36 -15.52 -5.33
CA LEU A 148 11.77 -15.10 -5.22
C LEU A 148 12.27 -15.22 -3.77
N LEU A 149 11.50 -14.74 -2.80
CA LEU A 149 11.86 -14.80 -1.38
C LEU A 149 11.93 -16.24 -0.85
N ARG A 150 11.10 -17.16 -1.36
CA ARG A 150 11.19 -18.61 -1.05
C ARG A 150 12.48 -19.24 -1.54
N GLN A 151 12.98 -18.82 -2.72
CA GLN A 151 14.23 -19.33 -3.26
C GLN A 151 15.44 -18.75 -2.52
N THR A 152 15.47 -17.43 -2.32
CA THR A 152 16.55 -16.76 -1.59
C THR A 152 16.06 -15.45 -0.99
N THR A 153 16.20 -15.29 0.33
CA THR A 153 15.91 -14.03 1.01
C THR A 153 17.08 -13.06 0.85
N THR A 154 17.02 -12.18 -0.15
CA THR A 154 18.01 -11.10 -0.34
C THR A 154 17.44 -9.74 0.07
N LYS A 155 18.31 -8.78 0.43
CA LYS A 155 17.90 -7.40 0.72
C LYS A 155 17.07 -6.80 -0.42
N LYS A 156 17.44 -7.09 -1.67
CA LYS A 156 16.72 -6.63 -2.87
C LYS A 156 15.27 -7.11 -2.89
N HIS A 157 15.03 -8.39 -2.57
CA HIS A 157 13.67 -8.95 -2.57
C HIS A 157 12.84 -8.42 -1.40
N LEU A 158 13.47 -8.12 -0.26
CA LEU A 158 12.79 -7.49 0.89
C LEU A 158 12.40 -6.04 0.60
N PHE A 159 13.25 -5.27 -0.09
CA PHE A 159 12.87 -3.91 -0.53
C PHE A 159 11.71 -3.96 -1.52
N ALA A 160 11.74 -4.86 -2.50
CA ALA A 160 10.62 -5.04 -3.42
C ALA A 160 9.30 -5.41 -2.70
N LEU A 161 9.36 -6.20 -1.62
CA LEU A 161 8.20 -6.49 -0.78
C LEU A 161 7.70 -5.22 -0.07
N SER A 162 8.61 -4.42 0.49
CA SER A 162 8.30 -3.15 1.17
C SER A 162 7.67 -2.12 0.23
N ASP A 163 8.15 -2.01 -1.00
CA ASP A 163 7.61 -1.07 -2.00
C ASP A 163 6.19 -1.47 -2.40
N LEU A 164 5.95 -2.78 -2.52
CA LEU A 164 4.63 -3.35 -2.79
C LEU A 164 3.67 -3.14 -1.60
N GLU A 165 4.14 -3.34 -0.36
CA GLU A 165 3.37 -3.03 0.86
C GLU A 165 2.99 -1.54 0.90
N THR A 166 3.93 -0.65 0.60
CA THR A 166 3.69 0.81 0.59
C THR A 166 2.64 1.19 -0.44
N SER A 167 2.73 0.66 -1.66
CA SER A 167 1.70 0.87 -2.70
C SER A 167 0.32 0.42 -2.21
N MET A 168 0.24 -0.76 -1.58
CA MET A 168 -1.03 -1.30 -1.08
C MET A 168 -1.63 -0.48 0.06
N VAL A 169 -0.82 0.17 0.90
CA VAL A 169 -1.33 1.08 1.95
C VAL A 169 -2.12 2.23 1.33
N TYR A 170 -1.60 2.88 0.29
CA TYR A 170 -2.31 3.96 -0.40
C TYR A 170 -3.59 3.47 -1.06
N LEU A 171 -3.55 2.35 -1.77
CA LEU A 171 -4.72 1.79 -2.44
C LEU A 171 -5.83 1.36 -1.46
N VAL A 172 -5.47 0.72 -0.34
CA VAL A 172 -6.42 0.35 0.72
C VAL A 172 -7.06 1.59 1.34
N ALA A 173 -6.25 2.62 1.62
CA ALA A 173 -6.75 3.87 2.20
C ALA A 173 -7.74 4.55 1.25
N ALA A 174 -7.39 4.70 -0.02
CA ALA A 174 -8.25 5.29 -1.04
C ALA A 174 -9.55 4.52 -1.23
N ALA A 175 -9.48 3.20 -1.39
CA ALA A 175 -10.65 2.33 -1.56
C ALA A 175 -11.62 2.44 -0.37
N LYS A 176 -11.10 2.40 0.86
CA LYS A 176 -11.92 2.54 2.07
C LYS A 176 -12.57 3.92 2.17
N GLN A 177 -11.81 4.99 1.91
CA GLN A 177 -12.35 6.34 1.93
C GLN A 177 -13.46 6.53 0.89
N ASN A 178 -13.25 6.06 -0.33
CA ASN A 178 -14.25 6.09 -1.40
C ASN A 178 -15.52 5.31 -1.02
N ARG A 179 -15.39 4.11 -0.46
CA ARG A 179 -16.54 3.34 0.05
C ARG A 179 -17.26 4.09 1.17
N MET A 180 -16.52 4.65 2.14
CA MET A 180 -17.10 5.41 3.26
C MET A 180 -17.85 6.65 2.78
N LEU A 181 -17.36 7.33 1.74
CA LEU A 181 -18.08 8.42 1.09
C LEU A 181 -19.44 7.94 0.56
N LEU A 182 -19.46 6.85 -0.20
CA LEU A 182 -20.71 6.31 -0.73
C LEU A 182 -21.65 5.90 0.43
N GLU A 183 -21.12 5.30 1.49
CA GLU A 183 -21.92 4.93 2.69
C GLU A 183 -22.52 6.19 3.35
N HIS A 184 -21.76 7.28 3.39
CA HIS A 184 -22.23 8.57 3.87
C HIS A 184 -23.35 9.12 2.99
N ILE A 185 -23.21 9.10 1.66
CA ILE A 185 -24.26 9.51 0.72
C ILE A 185 -25.55 8.73 0.97
N LYS A 186 -25.46 7.40 1.07
CA LYS A 186 -26.62 6.51 1.31
C LYS A 186 -27.34 6.84 2.62
N SER A 187 -26.60 7.24 3.65
CA SER A 187 -27.16 7.65 4.94
C SER A 187 -27.74 9.08 4.94
N HIS A 188 -27.30 9.92 3.99
CA HIS A 188 -27.68 11.32 3.91
C HIS A 188 -29.07 11.49 3.25
N GLY A 189 -29.79 12.55 3.63
CA GLY A 189 -31.15 12.80 3.15
C GLY A 189 -31.27 13.02 1.63
N ILE A 190 -30.13 13.31 0.96
CA ILE A 190 -30.05 13.47 -0.49
C ILE A 190 -30.35 12.16 -1.23
N TYR A 191 -29.98 11.03 -0.65
CA TYR A 191 -30.18 9.71 -1.25
C TYR A 191 -31.66 9.43 -1.56
N ARG A 192 -32.55 9.89 -0.70
CA ARG A 192 -34.01 9.74 -0.87
C ARG A 192 -34.58 10.61 -2.00
N ARG A 193 -33.79 11.51 -2.58
CA ARG A 193 -34.22 12.38 -3.68
C ARG A 193 -33.84 11.82 -5.05
N PHE A 194 -33.00 10.77 -5.09
CA PHE A 194 -32.60 10.13 -6.33
C PHE A 194 -33.79 9.41 -6.97
N ASP A 195 -33.86 9.48 -8.30
CA ASP A 195 -34.80 8.65 -9.05
C ASP A 195 -34.37 7.17 -9.09
N GLU A 196 -35.18 6.30 -9.69
CA GLU A 196 -34.91 4.86 -9.76
C GLU A 196 -33.60 4.55 -10.48
N LEU A 197 -33.31 5.25 -11.59
CA LEU A 197 -32.11 5.03 -12.40
C LEU A 197 -30.86 5.58 -11.72
N GLU A 198 -30.98 6.68 -11.00
CA GLU A 198 -29.92 7.26 -10.17
C GLU A 198 -29.59 6.36 -8.98
N THR A 199 -30.63 5.78 -8.36
CA THR A 199 -30.48 4.85 -7.23
C THR A 199 -29.82 3.55 -7.68
N GLU A 200 -30.25 2.98 -8.80
CA GLU A 200 -29.64 1.78 -9.40
C GLU A 200 -28.14 2.01 -9.67
N GLN A 201 -27.80 3.07 -10.40
CA GLN A 201 -26.42 3.41 -10.73
C GLN A 201 -25.55 3.70 -9.49
N PHE A 202 -26.15 4.26 -8.44
CA PHE A 202 -25.47 4.45 -7.15
C PHE A 202 -25.16 3.12 -6.46
N GLU A 203 -26.09 2.17 -6.47
CA GLU A 203 -25.87 0.85 -5.88
C GLU A 203 -24.79 0.07 -6.66
N ASP A 204 -24.73 0.21 -7.98
CA ASP A 204 -23.63 -0.34 -8.79
C ASP A 204 -22.28 0.24 -8.38
N ALA A 205 -22.17 1.57 -8.26
CA ALA A 205 -20.95 2.22 -7.78
C ALA A 205 -20.56 1.76 -6.35
N MET A 206 -21.54 1.53 -5.48
CA MET A 206 -21.34 1.00 -4.13
C MET A 206 -20.83 -0.45 -4.15
N ILE A 207 -21.36 -1.30 -5.04
CA ILE A 207 -20.92 -2.69 -5.22
C ILE A 207 -19.45 -2.70 -5.64
N GLU A 208 -19.08 -1.93 -6.66
CA GLU A 208 -17.69 -1.87 -7.14
C GLU A 208 -16.74 -1.32 -6.07
N ALA A 209 -17.15 -0.29 -5.31
CA ALA A 209 -16.34 0.22 -4.21
C ALA A 209 -16.13 -0.82 -3.09
N ARG A 210 -17.16 -1.60 -2.73
CA ARG A 210 -17.04 -2.69 -1.74
C ARG A 210 -16.14 -3.82 -2.22
N GLN A 211 -16.25 -4.18 -3.49
CA GLN A 211 -15.39 -5.18 -4.11
C GLN A 211 -13.94 -4.72 -4.11
N LEU A 212 -13.67 -3.47 -4.51
CA LEU A 212 -12.33 -2.89 -4.47
C LEU A 212 -11.72 -2.90 -3.06
N VAL A 213 -12.48 -2.54 -2.02
CA VAL A 213 -12.02 -2.66 -0.63
C VAL A 213 -11.66 -4.11 -0.28
N SER A 214 -12.51 -5.06 -0.66
CA SER A 214 -12.29 -6.49 -0.37
C SER A 214 -11.02 -7.03 -1.02
N MET A 215 -10.79 -6.67 -2.29
CA MET A 215 -9.59 -7.08 -3.02
C MET A 215 -8.31 -6.48 -2.43
N THR A 216 -8.34 -5.17 -2.14
CA THR A 216 -7.18 -4.47 -1.60
C THR A 216 -6.83 -4.93 -0.19
N ASP A 217 -7.83 -5.15 0.68
CA ASP A 217 -7.63 -5.69 2.03
C ASP A 217 -7.03 -7.10 2.01
N LEU A 218 -7.50 -7.98 1.12
CA LEU A 218 -6.98 -9.34 0.99
C LEU A 218 -5.48 -9.32 0.63
N ILE A 219 -5.11 -8.56 -0.41
CA ILE A 219 -3.72 -8.49 -0.86
C ILE A 219 -2.83 -7.87 0.22
N ALA A 220 -3.27 -6.79 0.87
CA ALA A 220 -2.53 -6.17 1.96
C ALA A 220 -2.33 -7.13 3.15
N GLN A 221 -3.34 -7.92 3.50
CA GLN A 221 -3.23 -8.93 4.55
C GLN A 221 -2.21 -10.02 4.19
N VAL A 222 -2.21 -10.50 2.95
CA VAL A 222 -1.23 -11.51 2.51
C VAL A 222 0.19 -10.93 2.52
N LEU A 223 0.39 -9.70 2.05
CA LEU A 223 1.70 -9.04 2.09
C LEU A 223 2.23 -8.92 3.52
N SER A 224 1.39 -8.47 4.46
CA SER A 224 1.75 -8.38 5.88
C SER A 224 2.16 -9.73 6.46
N GLN A 225 1.43 -10.81 6.11
CA GLN A 225 1.80 -12.18 6.52
C GLN A 225 3.13 -12.64 5.91
N LEU A 226 3.41 -12.30 4.65
CA LEU A 226 4.68 -12.61 4.00
C LEU A 226 5.82 -11.87 4.69
N SER A 227 5.69 -10.57 4.91
CA SER A 227 6.68 -9.73 5.60
C SER A 227 7.01 -10.27 7.00
N GLY A 228 5.98 -10.60 7.79
CA GLY A 228 6.15 -11.26 9.09
C GLY A 228 6.87 -12.61 9.00
N SER A 229 6.51 -13.45 8.03
CA SER A 229 7.13 -14.77 7.82
C SER A 229 8.61 -14.67 7.46
N TYR A 230 8.97 -13.74 6.55
CA TYR A 230 10.36 -13.57 6.15
C TYR A 230 11.22 -12.91 7.22
N ASN A 231 10.66 -11.99 8.02
CA ASN A 231 11.34 -11.48 9.21
C ASN A 231 11.66 -12.60 10.20
N ASN A 232 10.75 -13.56 10.40
CA ASN A 232 11.01 -14.74 11.24
C ASN A 232 12.10 -15.65 10.66
N ILE A 233 12.12 -15.88 9.34
CA ILE A 233 13.18 -16.67 8.69
C ILE A 233 14.55 -16.00 8.84
N LEU A 234 14.63 -14.67 8.66
CA LEU A 234 15.87 -13.92 8.85
C LEU A 234 16.38 -14.02 10.29
N ASN A 235 15.49 -13.88 11.27
CA ASN A 235 15.84 -14.03 12.68
C ASN A 235 16.32 -15.46 13.01
N ASN A 236 15.70 -16.49 12.43
CA ASN A 236 16.16 -17.87 12.59
C ASN A 236 17.56 -18.08 11.99
N ASN A 237 17.82 -17.58 10.77
CA ASN A 237 19.14 -17.67 10.16
C ASN A 237 20.21 -16.93 10.96
N LEU A 238 19.89 -15.76 11.53
CA LEU A 238 20.78 -15.03 12.44
C LEU A 238 21.09 -15.84 13.71
N ASN A 239 20.06 -16.43 14.32
CA ASN A 239 20.23 -17.26 15.51
C ASN A 239 21.07 -18.51 15.23
N ASP A 240 20.87 -19.16 14.07
CA ASP A 240 21.67 -20.31 13.65
C ASP A 240 23.14 -19.92 13.44
N ASN A 241 23.42 -18.78 12.79
CA ASN A 241 24.77 -18.26 12.61
C ASN A 241 25.46 -17.90 13.94
N LEU A 242 24.74 -17.25 14.86
CA LEU A 242 25.24 -16.93 16.21
C LEU A 242 25.53 -18.20 17.01
N THR A 243 24.69 -19.22 16.89
CA THR A 243 24.90 -20.52 17.53
C THR A 243 26.19 -21.17 17.01
N VAL A 244 26.41 -21.17 15.69
CA VAL A 244 27.65 -21.68 15.08
C VAL A 244 28.87 -20.90 15.57
N LEU A 245 28.82 -19.56 15.55
CA LEU A 245 29.91 -18.72 16.02
C LEU A 245 30.21 -18.94 17.51
N THR A 246 29.18 -19.13 18.32
CA THR A 246 29.31 -19.41 19.76
C THR A 246 29.96 -20.76 20.00
N ILE A 247 29.56 -21.81 19.25
CA ILE A 247 30.20 -23.13 19.32
C ILE A 247 31.69 -23.00 18.99
N ILE A 248 32.05 -22.32 17.90
CA ILE A 248 33.46 -22.11 17.52
C ILE A 248 34.20 -21.34 18.62
N SER A 249 33.60 -20.28 19.16
CA SER A 249 34.21 -19.43 20.19
C SER A 249 34.49 -20.21 21.49
N VAL A 250 33.53 -21.01 21.97
CA VAL A 250 33.70 -21.85 23.17
C VAL A 250 34.77 -22.91 22.94
N LEU A 251 34.80 -23.54 21.76
CA LEU A 251 35.82 -24.52 21.41
C LEU A 251 37.23 -23.93 21.39
N LEU A 252 37.39 -22.72 20.82
CA LEU A 252 38.66 -21.99 20.82
C LEU A 252 39.06 -21.55 22.24
N ALA A 253 38.11 -21.08 23.06
CA ALA A 253 38.38 -20.66 24.43
C ALA A 253 38.91 -21.81 25.29
N VAL A 254 38.35 -23.01 25.15
CA VAL A 254 38.82 -24.20 25.90
C VAL A 254 40.23 -24.59 25.47
N LEU A 255 40.54 -24.56 24.16
CA LEU A 255 41.90 -24.79 23.66
C LEU A 255 42.89 -23.74 24.20
N ALA A 256 42.48 -22.47 24.24
CA ALA A 256 43.28 -21.38 24.79
C ALA A 256 43.54 -21.55 26.29
N VAL A 257 42.55 -21.99 27.08
CA VAL A 257 42.72 -22.27 28.51
C VAL A 257 43.73 -23.40 28.73
N ILE A 258 43.61 -24.51 28.00
CA ILE A 258 44.52 -25.65 28.11
C ILE A 258 45.95 -25.23 27.76
N THR A 259 46.15 -24.61 26.59
CA THR A 259 47.47 -24.13 26.15
C THR A 259 48.03 -23.06 27.08
N GLY A 260 47.16 -22.18 27.60
CA GLY A 260 47.49 -21.17 28.59
C GLY A 260 48.05 -21.78 29.88
N PHE A 261 47.36 -22.75 30.48
CA PHE A 261 47.81 -23.44 31.70
C PHE A 261 49.19 -24.08 31.51
N PHE A 262 49.39 -24.84 30.42
CA PHE A 262 50.68 -25.49 30.14
C PHE A 262 51.76 -24.56 29.59
N GLY A 263 51.40 -23.33 29.19
CA GLY A 263 52.32 -22.24 28.85
C GLY A 263 52.74 -21.39 30.05
N MET A 264 52.20 -21.65 31.25
CA MET A 264 52.60 -20.92 32.45
C MET A 264 53.98 -21.39 32.92
N ASN A 265 54.85 -20.44 33.29
CA ASN A 265 56.14 -20.72 33.92
C ASN A 265 55.98 -21.06 35.42
N VAL A 266 55.04 -21.96 35.76
CA VAL A 266 54.76 -22.41 37.13
C VAL A 266 54.99 -23.93 37.16
N PRO A 267 55.65 -24.48 38.19
CA PRO A 267 55.85 -25.93 38.29
C PRO A 267 54.50 -26.66 38.39
N LEU A 268 54.16 -27.39 37.33
CA LEU A 268 52.92 -28.16 37.20
C LEU A 268 53.17 -29.66 37.44
N PRO A 269 52.16 -30.40 37.93
CA PRO A 269 52.19 -31.86 37.90
C PRO A 269 52.46 -32.34 36.47
N LEU A 270 53.31 -33.35 36.29
CA LEU A 270 53.77 -33.90 34.99
C LEU A 270 54.81 -33.04 34.24
N SER A 271 55.33 -31.93 34.79
CA SER A 271 56.35 -31.10 34.13
C SER A 271 57.68 -31.83 33.85
N ASN A 272 57.98 -32.89 34.60
CA ASN A 272 59.23 -33.65 34.49
C ASN A 272 59.14 -34.90 33.58
N ASP A 273 57.96 -35.18 33.02
CA ASP A 273 57.75 -36.32 32.11
C ASP A 273 57.94 -35.89 30.64
N LYS A 274 58.86 -36.55 29.91
CA LYS A 274 59.12 -36.28 28.48
C LYS A 274 57.90 -36.50 27.59
N ASN A 275 56.94 -37.33 28.01
CA ASN A 275 55.74 -37.67 27.25
C ASN A 275 54.50 -36.85 27.68
N ALA A 276 54.64 -35.93 28.64
CA ALA A 276 53.55 -35.09 29.15
C ALA A 276 52.74 -34.42 28.03
N TRP A 277 53.41 -33.92 26.99
CA TRP A 277 52.78 -33.26 25.85
C TRP A 277 51.78 -34.17 25.11
N ILE A 278 52.02 -35.48 25.03
CA ILE A 278 51.12 -36.45 24.38
C ILE A 278 49.85 -36.60 25.20
N TYR A 279 49.98 -36.79 26.52
CA TYR A 279 48.84 -36.93 27.42
C TYR A 279 47.97 -35.66 27.40
N ILE A 280 48.58 -34.48 27.39
CA ILE A 280 47.89 -33.20 27.30
C ILE A 280 47.11 -33.11 26.00
N VAL A 281 47.73 -33.39 24.85
CA VAL A 281 47.06 -33.35 23.55
C VAL A 281 45.89 -34.34 23.50
N VAL A 282 46.08 -35.57 23.97
CA VAL A 282 45.02 -36.60 23.97
C VAL A 282 43.84 -36.19 24.85
N ILE A 283 44.10 -35.77 26.09
CA ILE A 283 43.05 -35.32 27.02
C ILE A 283 42.32 -34.09 26.45
N SER A 284 43.06 -33.16 25.83
CA SER A 284 42.49 -31.96 25.20
C SER A 284 41.57 -32.30 24.05
N LEU A 285 41.96 -33.25 23.19
CA LEU A 285 41.12 -33.73 22.09
C LEU A 285 39.86 -34.44 22.59
N ILE A 286 39.96 -35.21 23.69
CA ILE A 286 38.80 -35.85 24.32
C ILE A 286 37.84 -34.80 24.87
N ILE A 287 38.33 -33.84 25.66
CA ILE A 287 37.55 -32.74 26.22
C ILE A 287 36.89 -31.93 25.10
N TRP A 288 37.65 -31.60 24.05
CA TRP A 288 37.15 -30.87 22.89
C TRP A 288 36.05 -31.63 22.15
N GLY A 289 36.21 -32.94 21.95
CA GLY A 289 35.20 -33.80 21.34
C GLY A 289 33.92 -33.92 22.18
N LEU A 290 34.04 -34.03 23.51
CA LEU A 290 32.91 -34.07 24.43
C LEU A 290 32.15 -32.73 24.44
N LEU A 291 32.87 -31.61 24.53
CA LEU A 291 32.29 -30.26 24.45
C LEU A 291 31.57 -30.04 23.12
N THR A 292 32.19 -30.44 22.00
CA THR A 292 31.56 -30.31 20.68
C THR A 292 30.24 -31.07 20.62
N LYS A 293 30.21 -32.31 21.14
CA LYS A 293 28.97 -33.11 21.20
C LYS A 293 27.91 -32.46 22.09
N LEU A 294 28.30 -31.99 23.28
CA LEU A 294 27.40 -31.35 24.23
C LEU A 294 26.80 -30.06 23.67
N LEU A 295 27.63 -29.20 23.09
CA LEU A 295 27.20 -27.93 22.50
C LEU A 295 26.31 -28.14 21.28
N LYS A 296 26.64 -29.10 20.40
CA LYS A 296 25.76 -29.47 19.28
C LYS A 296 24.43 -30.05 19.76
N TRP A 297 24.44 -30.85 20.82
CA TRP A 297 23.20 -31.38 21.41
C TRP A 297 22.34 -30.26 21.99
N LEU A 298 22.92 -29.30 22.71
CA LEU A 298 22.21 -28.12 23.22
C LEU A 298 21.65 -27.25 22.08
N ALA A 299 22.44 -27.03 21.02
CA ALA A 299 22.03 -26.26 19.86
C ALA A 299 20.89 -26.91 19.05
N ASN A 300 20.88 -28.25 18.97
CA ASN A 300 19.87 -29.01 18.22
C ASN A 300 18.64 -29.37 19.06
N LYS A 301 18.63 -29.05 20.36
CA LYS A 301 17.47 -29.23 21.23
C LYS A 301 16.48 -28.09 20.96
N LYS A 302 15.81 -28.14 19.79
CA LYS A 302 14.59 -27.38 19.52
C LYS A 302 13.41 -28.03 20.23
#